data_AF-A0AAV7KH73-F1
#
_entry.id   AF-A0AAV7KH73-F1
#
_cell.length_a   1.000
_cell.length_b   1.000
_cell.length_c   1.000
_cell.angle_alpha   90.00
_cell.angle_beta   90.00
_cell.angle_gamma   90.00
#
_symmetry.space_group_name_H-M   'P 1'
#
loop_
_entity.id
_entity.type
_entity.pdbx_description
1 polymer ?
#
loop_
_entity_poly.entity_id
_entity_poly.type
_entity_poly.pdbx_seq_one_letter_code
_entity_poly.pdbx_strand_id
1 'polypeptide(L)'
;MSHRLIAVLPNLLHEIVDFFKPFNTIFDHIKMSTIQNIIPTYYLIQQLISSSEESAFNCIQLLRQYVQEGLDNKYWSSTTMIHQLATVLDSTFRQLSFIEDASFRRGVIDNVKNSLQTLSSYIEVNACEMELIPPKVSKSDPFLSLRSSASVSAKLTTTCEIKESLIQEFNSYLGNSAKDTTINPLMFRKVRQSEYPCLSQLAHKIYLIPASSGESDRHFSISGATLDSKRSNLAGSTVESLVVLKESTLNGLWP
;
A
#
# COMPACT_ATOMS: atom_id res chain seq x y z
N MET A 1 -24.77 9.15 -44.78
CA MET A 1 -23.88 9.31 -43.61
C MET A 1 -24.00 8.06 -42.73
N SER A 2 -23.70 6.88 -43.30
CA SER A 2 -24.18 5.58 -42.79
C SER A 2 -23.21 4.43 -43.14
N HIS A 3 -21.90 4.70 -43.07
CA HIS A 3 -20.87 3.72 -43.48
C HIS A 3 -19.87 3.33 -42.39
N ARG A 4 -19.96 3.88 -41.16
CA ARG A 4 -19.01 3.55 -40.08
C ARG A 4 -19.54 2.60 -38.99
N LEU A 5 -20.84 2.30 -38.98
CA LEU A 5 -21.46 1.41 -37.99
C LEU A 5 -21.54 -0.05 -38.45
N ILE A 6 -21.20 -0.35 -39.71
CA ILE A 6 -21.37 -1.70 -40.29
C ILE A 6 -20.40 -2.73 -39.66
N ALA A 7 -19.32 -2.27 -39.02
CA ALA A 7 -18.31 -3.14 -38.40
C ALA A 7 -18.44 -3.29 -36.88
N VAL A 8 -19.39 -2.59 -36.23
CA VAL A 8 -19.55 -2.66 -34.77
C VAL A 8 -20.62 -3.70 -34.46
N LEU A 9 -20.20 -4.86 -33.97
CA LEU A 9 -21.11 -5.88 -33.43
C LEU A 9 -21.51 -5.47 -32.00
N PRO A 10 -22.77 -5.09 -31.74
CA PRO A 10 -23.17 -4.60 -30.42
C PRO A 10 -22.95 -5.63 -29.30
N ASN A 11 -23.17 -6.92 -29.59
CA ASN A 11 -22.94 -8.00 -28.64
C ASN A 11 -21.47 -8.13 -28.24
N LEU A 12 -20.55 -7.98 -29.20
CA LEU A 12 -19.11 -7.97 -28.92
C LEU A 12 -18.74 -6.76 -28.05
N LEU A 13 -19.31 -5.58 -28.33
CA LEU A 13 -19.06 -4.40 -27.50
C LEU A 13 -19.55 -4.60 -26.06
N HIS A 14 -20.73 -5.20 -25.88
CA HIS A 14 -21.26 -5.55 -24.56
C HIS A 14 -20.33 -6.51 -23.82
N GLU A 15 -19.88 -7.59 -24.47
CA GLU A 15 -18.94 -8.53 -23.86
C GLU A 15 -17.60 -7.90 -23.50
N ILE A 16 -17.06 -7.00 -24.34
CA ILE A 16 -15.82 -6.28 -24.04
C ILE A 16 -16.02 -5.38 -22.80
N VAL A 17 -17.14 -4.66 -22.73
CA VAL A 17 -17.44 -3.79 -21.58
C VAL A 17 -17.62 -4.62 -20.32
N ASP A 18 -18.35 -5.73 -20.39
CA ASP A 18 -18.57 -6.63 -19.26
C ASP A 18 -17.28 -7.28 -18.80
N PHE A 19 -16.38 -7.63 -19.73
CA PHE A 19 -15.04 -8.10 -19.43
C PHE A 19 -14.23 -7.07 -18.63
N PHE A 20 -14.23 -5.78 -19.02
CA PHE A 20 -13.43 -4.76 -18.33
C PHE A 20 -14.07 -4.17 -17.06
N LYS A 21 -15.38 -4.35 -16.86
CA LYS A 21 -16.13 -3.83 -15.70
C LYS A 21 -15.52 -4.20 -14.34
N PRO A 22 -15.13 -5.47 -14.05
CA PRO A 22 -14.51 -5.80 -12.76
C PRO A 22 -13.14 -5.12 -12.58
N PHE A 23 -12.37 -4.94 -13.65
CA PHE A 23 -11.08 -4.26 -13.60
C PHE A 23 -11.21 -2.80 -13.15
N ASN A 24 -12.21 -2.08 -13.65
CA ASN A 24 -12.46 -0.69 -13.22
C ASN A 24 -12.71 -0.61 -11.71
N THR A 25 -13.50 -1.53 -11.17
CA THR A 25 -13.80 -1.58 -9.72
C THR A 25 -12.51 -1.80 -8.91
N ILE A 26 -11.65 -2.70 -9.38
CA ILE A 26 -10.35 -2.98 -8.76
C ILE A 26 -9.45 -1.74 -8.78
N PHE A 27 -9.30 -1.11 -9.93
CA PHE A 27 -8.43 0.07 -10.07
C PHE A 27 -8.94 1.27 -9.28
N ASP A 28 -10.25 1.45 -9.14
CA ASP A 28 -10.81 2.50 -8.29
C ASP A 28 -10.50 2.27 -6.81
N HIS A 29 -10.51 1.01 -6.34
CA HIS A 29 -10.05 0.68 -4.99
C HIS A 29 -8.54 0.90 -4.80
N ILE A 30 -7.72 0.57 -5.81
CA ILE A 30 -6.26 0.74 -5.76
C ILE A 30 -5.86 2.21 -5.62
N LYS A 31 -6.58 3.12 -6.28
CA LYS A 31 -6.32 4.57 -6.19
C LYS A 31 -6.33 5.09 -4.76
N MET A 32 -7.20 4.54 -3.91
CA MET A 32 -7.38 4.98 -2.52
C MET A 32 -6.70 4.07 -1.49
N SER A 33 -5.95 3.06 -1.93
CA SER A 33 -5.31 2.10 -1.02
C SER A 33 -3.79 2.22 -0.99
N THR A 34 -3.23 1.58 0.02
CA THR A 34 -1.80 1.52 0.29
C THR A 34 -1.16 0.38 -0.50
N ILE A 35 0.16 0.41 -0.62
CA ILE A 35 0.98 -0.50 -1.42
C ILE A 35 0.73 -2.01 -1.17
N GLN A 36 0.13 -2.41 -0.05
CA GLN A 36 -0.15 -3.81 0.30
C GLN A 36 -1.11 -4.54 -0.65
N ASN A 37 -1.98 -3.81 -1.36
CA ASN A 37 -2.98 -4.41 -2.23
C ASN A 37 -2.43 -4.74 -3.63
N ILE A 38 -1.20 -4.35 -3.94
CA ILE A 38 -0.61 -4.54 -5.28
C ILE A 38 -0.44 -6.01 -5.65
N ILE A 39 0.09 -6.85 -4.75
CA ILE A 39 0.24 -8.29 -5.02
C ILE A 39 -1.11 -9.01 -5.03
N PRO A 40 -2.01 -8.83 -4.05
CA PRO A 40 -3.36 -9.40 -4.11
C PRO A 40 -4.12 -9.03 -5.38
N THR A 41 -3.95 -7.80 -5.88
CA THR A 41 -4.55 -7.34 -7.15
C THR A 41 -4.13 -8.20 -8.33
N TYR A 42 -2.85 -8.56 -8.45
CA TYR A 42 -2.37 -9.42 -9.53
C TYR A 42 -3.13 -10.75 -9.55
N TYR A 43 -3.21 -11.41 -8.40
CA TYR A 43 -3.93 -12.70 -8.28
C TYR A 43 -5.43 -12.56 -8.45
N LEU A 44 -6.02 -11.46 -7.98
CA LEU A 44 -7.44 -11.17 -8.18
C LEU A 44 -7.77 -11.03 -9.68
N ILE A 45 -6.95 -10.29 -10.42
CA ILE A 45 -7.12 -10.12 -11.86
C ILE A 45 -6.91 -11.46 -12.58
N GLN A 46 -5.88 -12.23 -12.20
CA GLN A 46 -5.63 -13.55 -12.76
C GLN A 46 -6.83 -14.48 -12.56
N GLN A 47 -7.40 -14.50 -11.36
CA GLN A 47 -8.60 -15.27 -11.04
C GLN A 47 -9.81 -14.83 -11.89
N LEU A 48 -9.99 -13.52 -12.13
CA LEU A 48 -11.08 -13.02 -12.99
C LEU A 48 -10.91 -13.45 -14.45
N ILE A 49 -9.67 -13.48 -14.94
CA ILE A 49 -9.37 -13.94 -16.31
C ILE A 49 -9.63 -15.45 -16.44
N SER A 50 -9.24 -16.24 -15.42
CA SER A 50 -9.41 -17.69 -15.41
C SER A 50 -10.83 -18.17 -15.13
N SER A 51 -11.65 -17.39 -14.41
CA SER A 51 -13.02 -17.77 -14.01
C SER A 51 -14.11 -17.35 -15.01
N SER A 52 -13.77 -16.56 -16.02
CA SER A 52 -14.74 -16.10 -17.03
C SER A 52 -15.09 -17.21 -18.01
N GLU A 53 -16.39 -17.46 -18.21
CA GLU A 53 -16.93 -18.48 -19.13
C GLU A 53 -16.28 -18.39 -20.54
N GLU A 54 -16.19 -19.52 -21.25
CA GLU A 54 -15.74 -19.53 -22.65
C GLU A 54 -16.66 -18.62 -23.48
N SER A 55 -16.11 -17.47 -23.90
CA SER A 55 -16.83 -16.55 -24.79
C SER A 55 -16.91 -17.17 -26.19
N ALA A 56 -18.06 -16.99 -26.84
CA ALA A 56 -18.25 -17.39 -28.23
C ALA A 56 -17.35 -16.61 -29.20
N PHE A 57 -16.73 -15.51 -28.76
CA PHE A 57 -15.89 -14.65 -29.59
C PHE A 57 -14.39 -14.85 -29.31
N ASN A 58 -13.65 -15.24 -30.35
CA ASN A 58 -12.18 -15.34 -30.33
C ASN A 58 -11.49 -14.04 -29.85
N CYS A 59 -12.12 -12.87 -30.04
CA CYS A 59 -11.60 -11.59 -29.59
C CYS A 59 -11.45 -11.51 -28.05
N ILE A 60 -12.40 -12.06 -27.29
CA ILE A 60 -12.31 -12.06 -25.82
C ILE A 60 -11.20 -12.99 -25.35
N GLN A 61 -11.02 -14.13 -26.02
CA GLN A 61 -9.90 -15.03 -25.74
C GLN A 61 -8.54 -14.38 -26.01
N LEU A 62 -8.41 -13.65 -27.12
CA LEU A 62 -7.21 -12.86 -27.42
C LEU A 62 -6.99 -11.77 -26.38
N LEU A 63 -8.03 -11.04 -25.97
CA LEU A 63 -7.93 -10.03 -24.91
C LEU A 63 -7.43 -10.64 -23.59
N ARG A 64 -7.94 -11.82 -23.19
CA ARG A 64 -7.45 -12.53 -22.00
C ARG A 64 -5.96 -12.82 -22.10
N GLN A 65 -5.50 -13.32 -23.24
CA GLN A 65 -4.08 -13.59 -23.49
C GLN A 65 -3.24 -12.32 -23.36
N TYR A 66 -3.66 -11.21 -23.99
CA TYR A 66 -2.94 -9.94 -23.91
C TYR A 66 -2.91 -9.35 -22.50
N VAL A 67 -4.01 -9.46 -21.76
CA VAL A 67 -4.04 -8.99 -20.37
C VAL A 67 -3.12 -9.84 -19.50
N GLN A 68 -3.11 -11.16 -19.69
CA GLN A 68 -2.21 -12.05 -18.94
C GLN A 68 -0.74 -11.78 -19.26
N GLU A 69 -0.41 -11.63 -20.54
CA GLU A 69 0.95 -11.24 -20.96
C GLU A 69 1.36 -9.89 -20.36
N GLY A 70 0.45 -8.90 -20.35
CA GLY A 70 0.69 -7.60 -19.72
C GLY A 70 0.89 -7.68 -18.21
N LEU A 71 0.15 -8.56 -17.52
CA LEU A 71 0.30 -8.79 -16.09
C LEU A 71 1.65 -9.42 -15.78
N ASP A 72 2.06 -10.45 -16.51
CA ASP A 72 3.31 -11.15 -16.23
C ASP A 72 4.52 -10.30 -16.61
N ASN A 73 4.51 -9.70 -17.80
CA ASN A 73 5.66 -8.98 -18.32
C ASN A 73 5.84 -7.60 -17.70
N LYS A 74 4.75 -6.86 -17.45
CA LYS A 74 4.81 -5.47 -17.01
C LYS A 74 4.46 -5.32 -15.53
N TYR A 75 3.34 -5.88 -15.10
CA TYR A 75 2.87 -5.69 -13.72
C TYR A 75 3.75 -6.45 -12.72
N TRP A 76 3.88 -7.76 -12.89
CA TRP A 76 4.64 -8.63 -12.00
C TRP A 76 6.13 -8.30 -12.00
N SER A 77 6.73 -8.07 -13.17
CA SER A 77 8.14 -7.64 -13.28
C SER A 77 8.44 -6.31 -12.58
N SER A 78 7.43 -5.44 -12.39
CA SER A 78 7.59 -4.18 -11.65
C SER A 78 7.44 -4.35 -10.15
N THR A 79 7.00 -5.53 -9.67
CA THR A 79 6.86 -5.78 -8.24
C THR A 79 8.24 -5.92 -7.59
N THR A 80 8.47 -5.06 -6.61
CA THR A 80 9.69 -5.06 -5.80
C THR A 80 9.45 -5.68 -4.42
N MET A 81 10.54 -5.87 -3.68
CA MET A 81 10.53 -6.34 -2.31
C MET A 81 9.60 -5.54 -1.37
N ILE A 82 9.43 -4.23 -1.58
CA ILE A 82 8.53 -3.40 -0.76
C ILE A 82 7.07 -3.89 -0.86
N HIS A 83 6.63 -4.33 -2.04
CA HIS A 83 5.28 -4.85 -2.25
C HIS A 83 5.07 -6.17 -1.50
N GLN A 84 6.08 -7.05 -1.52
CA GLN A 84 6.06 -8.32 -0.78
C GLN A 84 6.00 -8.05 0.72
N LEU A 85 6.84 -7.12 1.20
CA LEU A 85 6.90 -6.70 2.59
C LEU A 85 5.54 -6.14 3.05
N ALA A 86 4.96 -5.22 2.30
CA ALA A 86 3.66 -4.62 2.62
C ALA A 86 2.54 -5.66 2.70
N THR A 87 2.51 -6.59 1.75
CA THR A 87 1.48 -7.65 1.68
C THR A 87 1.62 -8.63 2.84
N VAL A 88 2.83 -9.08 3.17
CA VAL A 88 3.05 -10.02 4.28
C VAL A 88 2.80 -9.37 5.65
N LEU A 89 3.10 -8.07 5.79
CA LEU A 89 2.78 -7.34 7.01
C LEU A 89 1.28 -7.13 7.22
N ASP A 90 0.47 -7.25 6.17
CA ASP A 90 -0.97 -7.14 6.31
C ASP A 90 -1.51 -8.39 7.04
N SER A 91 -2.22 -8.18 8.15
CA SER A 91 -2.78 -9.27 8.95
C SER A 91 -3.75 -10.15 8.17
N THR A 92 -4.41 -9.60 7.15
CA THR A 92 -5.35 -10.33 6.29
C THR A 92 -4.64 -11.21 5.26
N PHE A 93 -3.45 -10.78 4.80
CA PHE A 93 -2.69 -11.44 3.75
C PHE A 93 -1.43 -12.15 4.24
N ARG A 94 -1.16 -12.14 5.56
CA ARG A 94 0.05 -12.69 6.20
C ARG A 94 0.48 -14.08 5.71
N GLN A 95 -0.48 -14.98 5.52
CA GLN A 95 -0.23 -16.36 5.11
C GLN A 95 -0.20 -16.55 3.58
N LEU A 96 -0.48 -15.49 2.82
CA LEU A 96 -0.56 -15.48 1.35
C LEU A 96 -1.46 -16.62 0.82
N SER A 97 -2.57 -16.90 1.49
CA SER A 97 -3.44 -18.06 1.19
C SER A 97 -4.07 -18.02 -0.20
N PHE A 98 -4.05 -16.86 -0.87
CA PHE A 98 -4.48 -16.70 -2.25
C PHE A 98 -3.48 -17.23 -3.29
N ILE A 99 -2.24 -17.52 -2.89
CA ILE A 99 -1.24 -18.18 -3.72
C ILE A 99 -1.39 -19.68 -3.52
N GLU A 100 -1.63 -20.45 -4.57
CA GLU A 100 -1.84 -21.90 -4.47
C GLU A 100 -0.53 -22.66 -4.13
N ASP A 101 0.58 -22.28 -4.76
CA ASP A 101 1.88 -22.92 -4.59
C ASP A 101 2.50 -22.63 -3.21
N ALA A 102 2.54 -23.66 -2.37
CA ALA A 102 3.10 -23.61 -1.03
C ALA A 102 4.61 -23.34 -1.00
N SER A 103 5.35 -23.81 -2.01
CA SER A 103 6.80 -23.61 -2.11
C SER A 103 7.11 -22.15 -2.42
N PHE A 104 6.35 -21.56 -3.35
CA PHE A 104 6.44 -20.16 -3.69
C PHE A 104 6.05 -19.25 -2.52
N ARG A 105 4.95 -19.55 -1.80
CA ARG A 105 4.57 -18.81 -0.57
C ARG A 105 5.72 -18.74 0.43
N ARG A 106 6.37 -19.88 0.68
CA ARG A 106 7.49 -19.96 1.61
C ARG A 106 8.68 -19.13 1.10
N GLY A 107 9.00 -19.23 -0.19
CA GLY A 107 10.05 -18.42 -0.81
C GLY A 107 9.83 -16.92 -0.66
N VAL A 108 8.60 -16.42 -0.82
CA VAL A 108 8.27 -14.99 -0.60
C VAL A 108 8.48 -14.60 0.86
N ILE A 109 8.00 -15.40 1.81
CA ILE A 109 8.17 -15.14 3.25
C ILE A 109 9.66 -15.14 3.64
N ASP A 110 10.43 -16.08 3.11
CA ASP A 110 11.88 -16.17 3.36
C ASP A 110 12.62 -14.98 2.75
N ASN A 111 12.25 -14.54 1.53
CA ASN A 111 12.79 -13.32 0.92
C ASN A 111 12.48 -12.07 1.76
N VAL A 112 11.27 -11.99 2.32
CA VAL A 112 10.88 -10.91 3.22
C VAL A 112 11.75 -10.92 4.48
N LYS A 113 11.93 -12.09 5.08
CA LYS A 113 12.78 -12.28 6.25
C LYS A 113 14.23 -11.89 6.00
N ASN A 114 14.81 -12.34 4.89
CA ASN A 114 16.18 -12.00 4.50
C ASN A 114 16.34 -10.50 4.26
N SER A 115 15.36 -9.87 3.62
CA SER A 115 15.40 -8.42 3.39
C SER A 115 15.21 -7.63 4.67
N LEU A 116 14.39 -8.10 5.62
CA LEU A 116 14.29 -7.50 6.96
C LEU A 116 15.61 -7.61 7.72
N GLN A 117 16.33 -8.74 7.60
CA GLN A 117 17.69 -8.88 8.15
C GLN A 117 18.63 -7.85 7.54
N THR A 118 18.62 -7.70 6.21
CA THR A 118 19.40 -6.67 5.50
C THR A 118 19.01 -5.25 5.95
N LEU A 119 17.73 -4.91 5.98
CA LEU A 119 17.24 -3.59 6.41
C LEU A 119 17.58 -3.30 7.87
N SER A 120 17.54 -4.32 8.74
CA SER A 120 17.94 -4.18 10.14
C SER A 120 19.40 -3.76 10.28
N SER A 121 20.29 -4.21 9.37
CA SER A 121 21.69 -3.77 9.34
C SER A 121 21.85 -2.32 8.87
N TYR A 122 21.00 -1.82 7.97
CA TYR A 122 21.02 -0.42 7.55
C TYR A 122 20.46 0.54 8.61
N ILE A 123 19.47 0.09 9.38
CA ILE A 123 18.90 0.88 10.49
C ILE A 123 19.96 1.16 11.57
N GLU A 124 20.90 0.25 11.80
CA GLU A 124 22.01 0.47 12.74
C GLU A 124 22.93 1.62 12.34
N VAL A 125 23.12 1.85 11.04
CA VAL A 125 24.02 2.90 10.52
C VAL A 125 23.35 4.27 10.64
N ASN A 126 22.06 4.38 10.28
CA ASN A 126 21.33 5.65 10.27
C ASN A 126 20.83 6.11 11.65
N ALA A 127 20.72 5.21 12.63
CA ALA A 127 20.38 5.59 14.02
C ALA A 127 21.48 6.43 14.69
N CYS A 128 22.71 6.44 14.15
CA CYS A 128 23.80 7.30 14.62
C CYS A 128 23.67 8.76 14.18
N GLU A 129 22.81 9.06 13.18
CA GLU A 129 22.67 10.41 12.59
C GLU A 129 21.33 11.10 12.91
N MET A 130 20.35 10.38 13.47
CA MET A 130 19.08 10.99 13.87
C MET A 130 19.18 11.60 15.28
N GLU A 131 19.57 12.87 15.38
CA GLU A 131 19.32 13.65 16.60
C GLU A 131 17.82 13.67 16.91
N LEU A 132 17.50 13.17 18.11
CA LEU A 132 16.15 13.08 18.66
C LEU A 132 15.64 14.48 19.03
N ILE A 133 14.60 14.97 18.35
CA ILE A 133 13.80 16.07 18.87
C ILE A 133 13.04 15.54 20.10
N PRO A 134 13.31 16.05 21.33
CA PRO A 134 12.66 15.54 22.53
C PRO A 134 11.16 15.85 22.48
N PRO A 135 10.30 14.94 22.97
CA PRO A 135 8.88 15.23 23.12
C PRO A 135 8.71 16.39 24.12
N LYS A 136 7.95 17.42 23.73
CA LYS A 136 7.54 18.50 24.65
C LYS A 136 6.72 17.90 25.79
N VAL A 137 7.36 17.68 26.93
CA VAL A 137 6.70 17.19 28.15
C VAL A 137 5.87 18.33 28.74
N SER A 138 4.54 18.21 28.70
CA SER A 138 3.65 19.13 29.42
C SER A 138 3.63 18.77 30.91
N LYS A 139 3.96 19.76 31.76
CA LYS A 139 3.74 19.88 33.22
C LYS A 139 3.46 18.59 34.02
N SER A 140 4.49 18.20 34.78
CA SER A 140 4.52 17.34 35.99
C SER A 140 3.20 16.67 36.42
N ASP A 141 3.04 15.39 36.07
CA ASP A 141 2.03 14.51 36.66
C ASP A 141 2.45 14.09 38.09
N PRO A 142 1.67 14.40 39.13
CA PRO A 142 2.02 14.08 40.53
C PRO A 142 1.93 12.58 40.88
N PHE A 143 1.41 11.73 39.99
CA PHE A 143 1.31 10.28 40.18
C PHE A 143 2.41 9.50 39.44
N LEU A 144 3.40 10.17 38.85
CA LEU A 144 4.47 9.55 38.06
C LEU A 144 5.27 8.50 38.86
N SER A 145 5.49 8.74 40.16
CA SER A 145 6.22 7.83 41.07
C SER A 145 5.43 6.58 41.45
N LEU A 146 4.09 6.64 41.42
CA LEU A 146 3.24 5.49 41.75
C LEU A 146 2.94 4.61 40.53
N ARG A 147 3.04 5.20 39.32
CA ARG A 147 2.92 4.47 38.05
C ARG A 147 4.25 3.85 37.60
N SER A 148 5.37 4.18 38.26
CA SER A 148 6.70 3.69 37.88
C SER A 148 6.98 2.23 38.27
N SER A 149 6.03 1.49 38.83
CA SER A 149 6.16 0.02 38.98
C SER A 149 5.73 -0.76 37.73
N ALA A 150 5.17 -0.08 36.72
CA ALA A 150 4.98 -0.60 35.36
C ALA A 150 5.69 0.29 34.34
N SER A 151 6.82 0.89 34.72
CA SER A 151 7.70 1.54 33.76
C SER A 151 8.24 0.47 32.81
N VAL A 152 7.64 0.37 31.62
CA VAL A 152 8.40 0.15 30.41
C VAL A 152 9.40 1.30 30.38
N SER A 153 10.52 1.08 31.05
CA SER A 153 11.70 1.90 30.89
C SER A 153 11.89 1.95 29.38
N ALA A 154 11.82 3.15 28.82
CA ALA A 154 12.50 3.45 27.58
C ALA A 154 14.00 3.24 27.87
N LYS A 155 14.41 1.98 28.06
CA LYS A 155 15.79 1.57 27.90
C LYS A 155 16.11 2.00 26.48
N LEU A 156 17.14 2.83 26.36
CA LEU A 156 17.87 2.95 25.11
C LEU A 156 18.23 1.53 24.71
N THR A 157 17.41 0.93 23.86
CA THR A 157 17.73 -0.36 23.28
C THR A 157 18.91 -0.13 22.36
N THR A 158 19.99 -0.83 22.67
CA THR A 158 21.21 -0.82 21.87
C THR A 158 20.83 -1.23 20.44
N THR A 159 21.50 -0.70 19.41
CA THR A 159 21.19 -1.00 17.99
C THR A 159 21.16 -2.50 17.67
N CYS A 160 21.99 -3.31 18.33
CA CYS A 160 21.95 -4.77 18.23
C CYS A 160 20.70 -5.41 18.84
N GLU A 161 20.14 -4.83 19.91
CA GLU A 161 18.88 -5.30 20.51
C GLU A 161 17.68 -5.04 19.57
N ILE A 162 17.74 -3.97 18.76
CA ILE A 162 16.71 -3.63 17.76
C ILE A 162 16.70 -4.66 16.62
N LYS A 163 17.87 -5.15 16.19
CA LYS A 163 17.99 -6.20 15.16
C LYS A 163 17.32 -7.49 15.59
N GLU A 164 17.71 -8.00 16.76
CA GLU A 164 17.15 -9.24 17.30
C GLU A 164 15.66 -9.08 17.59
N SER A 165 15.23 -7.93 18.13
CA SER A 165 13.81 -7.61 18.36
C SER A 165 12.99 -7.62 17.08
N LEU A 166 13.43 -6.99 15.99
CA LEU A 166 12.63 -6.91 14.75
C LEU A 166 12.38 -8.30 14.13
N ILE A 167 13.41 -9.14 14.06
CA ILE A 167 13.29 -10.49 13.47
C ILE A 167 12.48 -11.40 14.40
N GLN A 168 12.66 -11.29 15.72
CA GLN A 168 11.88 -12.04 16.70
C GLN A 168 10.40 -11.63 16.66
N GLU A 169 10.11 -10.32 16.59
CA GLU A 169 8.77 -9.77 16.40
C GLU A 169 8.15 -10.30 15.11
N PHE A 170 8.90 -10.31 14.00
CA PHE A 170 8.42 -10.82 12.71
C PHE A 170 8.10 -12.32 12.76
N ASN A 171 8.96 -13.15 13.35
CA ASN A 171 8.67 -14.59 13.50
C ASN A 171 7.45 -14.81 14.42
N SER A 172 7.33 -14.03 15.50
CA SER A 172 6.18 -14.09 16.42
C SER A 172 4.89 -13.65 15.73
N TYR A 173 4.96 -12.64 14.89
CA TYR A 173 3.87 -12.16 14.05
C TYR A 173 3.40 -13.25 13.08
N LEU A 174 4.32 -13.92 12.38
CA LEU A 174 3.98 -15.03 11.48
C LEU A 174 3.35 -16.23 12.21
N GLY A 175 3.80 -16.52 13.44
CA GLY A 175 3.25 -17.61 14.26
C GLY A 175 1.88 -17.31 14.87
N ASN A 176 1.47 -16.05 14.95
CA ASN A 176 0.18 -15.67 15.52
C ASN A 176 -0.96 -15.97 14.52
N SER A 177 -1.91 -16.81 14.94
CA SER A 177 -3.08 -17.22 14.15
C SER A 177 -4.24 -16.21 14.20
N ALA A 178 -4.16 -15.20 15.07
CA ALA A 178 -5.22 -14.20 15.20
C ALA A 178 -5.35 -13.35 13.93
N LYS A 179 -6.44 -13.61 13.18
CA LYS A 179 -6.88 -12.76 12.08
C LYS A 179 -7.41 -11.46 12.66
N ASP A 180 -6.65 -10.38 12.54
CA ASP A 180 -7.23 -9.05 12.78
C ASP A 180 -8.17 -8.73 11.64
N THR A 181 -9.39 -8.40 11.97
CA THR A 181 -10.39 -7.90 11.02
C THR A 181 -10.23 -6.39 10.79
N THR A 182 -9.09 -5.80 11.16
CA THR A 182 -8.83 -4.38 10.93
C THR A 182 -8.71 -4.12 9.43
N ILE A 183 -9.79 -3.61 8.84
CA ILE A 183 -9.88 -3.29 7.41
C ILE A 183 -8.84 -2.23 7.00
N ASN A 184 -8.42 -1.37 7.94
CA ASN A 184 -7.45 -0.31 7.66
C ASN A 184 -6.03 -0.70 8.13
N PRO A 185 -5.07 -0.89 7.22
CA PRO A 185 -3.68 -1.22 7.55
C PRO A 185 -2.96 -0.14 8.37
N LEU A 186 -3.34 1.13 8.24
CA LEU A 186 -2.73 2.23 9.00
C LEU A 186 -3.06 2.15 10.49
N MET A 187 -4.12 1.43 10.85
CA MET A 187 -4.49 1.18 12.24
C MET A 187 -3.64 0.08 12.88
N PHE A 188 -2.91 -0.72 12.09
CA PHE A 188 -2.01 -1.76 12.58
C PHE A 188 -1.05 -1.22 13.66
N ARG A 189 -0.48 -0.03 13.41
CA ARG A 189 0.39 0.63 14.39
C ARG A 189 -0.34 0.92 15.69
N LYS A 190 -1.55 1.48 15.64
CA LYS A 190 -2.27 1.85 16.87
C LYS A 190 -2.66 0.64 17.70
N VAL A 191 -3.03 -0.46 17.04
CA VAL A 191 -3.53 -1.66 17.70
C VAL A 191 -2.40 -2.54 18.23
N ARG A 192 -1.31 -2.70 17.47
CA ARG A 192 -0.26 -3.69 17.77
C ARG A 192 1.11 -3.12 18.11
N GLN A 193 1.23 -1.81 18.32
CA GLN A 193 2.50 -1.20 18.75
C GLN A 193 3.00 -1.72 20.11
N SER A 194 2.11 -2.14 21.01
CA SER A 194 2.51 -2.76 22.28
C SER A 194 3.09 -4.16 22.13
N GLU A 195 2.62 -4.92 21.12
CA GLU A 195 3.06 -6.29 20.86
C GLU A 195 4.28 -6.33 19.94
N TYR A 196 4.34 -5.45 18.94
CA TYR A 196 5.39 -5.40 17.92
C TYR A 196 5.86 -3.96 17.69
N PRO A 197 6.66 -3.37 18.60
CA PRO A 197 7.04 -1.96 18.55
C PRO A 197 7.91 -1.62 17.33
N CYS A 198 8.86 -2.47 16.95
CA CYS A 198 9.72 -2.24 15.80
C CYS A 198 8.99 -2.53 14.49
N LEU A 199 8.25 -3.66 14.44
CA LEU A 199 7.51 -4.07 13.25
C LEU A 199 6.38 -3.07 12.91
N SER A 200 5.67 -2.56 13.92
CA SER A 200 4.59 -1.58 13.72
C SER A 200 5.07 -0.24 13.16
N GLN A 201 6.27 0.20 13.55
CA GLN A 201 6.89 1.41 12.99
C GLN A 201 7.27 1.20 11.53
N LEU A 202 7.85 0.05 11.20
CA LEU A 202 8.20 -0.29 9.82
C LEU A 202 6.95 -0.42 8.94
N ALA A 203 5.94 -1.16 9.41
CA ALA A 203 4.66 -1.33 8.73
C ALA A 203 4.02 0.01 8.41
N HIS A 204 3.98 0.93 9.39
CA HIS A 204 3.44 2.26 9.19
C HIS A 204 4.18 3.04 8.09
N LYS A 205 5.52 3.03 8.09
CA LYS A 205 6.31 3.71 7.04
C LYS A 205 6.02 3.15 5.65
N ILE A 206 5.85 1.83 5.55
CA ILE A 206 5.58 1.17 4.27
C ILE A 206 4.16 1.45 3.80
N TYR A 207 3.17 1.44 4.69
CA TYR A 207 1.78 1.73 4.34
C TYR A 207 1.52 3.19 4.00
N LEU A 208 2.43 4.12 4.33
CA LEU A 208 2.35 5.49 3.82
C LEU A 208 2.63 5.59 2.32
N ILE A 209 3.19 4.54 1.70
CA ILE A 209 3.39 4.50 0.26
C ILE A 209 2.04 4.20 -0.41
N PRO A 210 1.51 5.13 -1.23
CA PRO A 210 0.27 4.89 -1.95
C PRO A 210 0.49 3.80 -3.01
N ALA A 211 -0.54 3.00 -3.28
CA ALA A 211 -0.48 1.98 -4.32
C ALA A 211 -0.46 2.58 -5.74
N SER A 212 -0.91 3.81 -5.90
CA SER A 212 -1.06 4.48 -7.20
C SER A 212 -0.71 5.96 -7.12
N SER A 213 -0.33 6.53 -8.27
CA SER A 213 -0.25 7.98 -8.47
C SER A 213 -1.63 8.67 -8.52
N GLY A 214 -2.73 7.93 -8.38
CA GLY A 214 -4.10 8.44 -8.51
C GLY A 214 -4.39 9.67 -7.63
N GLU A 215 -3.86 9.72 -6.41
CA GLU A 215 -3.97 10.92 -5.59
C GLU A 215 -3.23 12.10 -6.22
N SER A 216 -1.97 11.92 -6.64
CA SER A 216 -1.23 12.97 -7.35
C SER A 216 -1.96 13.43 -8.62
N ASP A 217 -2.49 12.51 -9.41
CA ASP A 217 -3.25 12.81 -10.64
C ASP A 217 -4.54 13.61 -10.34
N ARG A 218 -5.22 13.29 -9.24
CA ARG A 218 -6.36 14.05 -8.73
C ARG A 218 -5.93 15.47 -8.32
N HIS A 219 -4.83 15.60 -7.59
CA HIS A 219 -4.28 16.91 -7.22
C HIS A 219 -3.90 17.73 -8.46
N PHE A 220 -3.28 17.13 -9.47
CA PHE A 220 -2.97 17.79 -10.75
C PHE A 220 -4.23 18.19 -11.52
N SER A 221 -5.26 17.35 -11.51
CA SER A 221 -6.55 17.66 -12.15
C SER A 221 -7.25 18.84 -11.44
N ILE A 222 -7.24 18.86 -10.11
CA ILE A 222 -7.78 19.95 -9.29
C ILE A 222 -6.97 21.23 -9.51
N SER A 223 -5.65 21.12 -9.65
CA SER A 223 -4.75 22.24 -9.95
C SER A 223 -5.04 22.79 -11.34
N GLY A 224 -5.20 21.93 -12.36
CA GLY A 224 -5.60 22.31 -13.71
C GLY A 224 -6.96 23.02 -13.74
N ALA A 225 -7.94 22.55 -12.97
CA ALA A 225 -9.22 23.24 -12.83
C ALA A 225 -9.11 24.59 -12.10
N THR A 226 -8.11 24.76 -11.23
CA THR A 226 -7.84 26.04 -10.53
C THR A 226 -7.15 27.03 -11.47
N LEU A 227 -6.37 26.52 -12.43
CA LEU A 227 -5.77 27.25 -13.54
C LEU A 227 -6.74 27.33 -14.73
N ASP A 228 -7.81 28.12 -14.60
CA ASP A 228 -8.69 28.40 -15.74
C ASP A 228 -7.95 29.25 -16.79
N SER A 229 -8.39 29.20 -18.04
CA SER A 229 -7.96 30.02 -19.18
C SER A 229 -7.85 31.53 -18.85
N LYS A 230 -8.68 32.03 -17.93
CA LYS A 230 -8.70 33.42 -17.43
C LYS A 230 -7.66 33.71 -16.34
N ARG A 231 -7.03 32.69 -15.76
CA ARG A 231 -6.04 32.75 -14.66
C ARG A 231 -4.72 32.07 -15.05
N SER A 232 -4.32 32.21 -16.32
CA SER A 232 -3.13 31.57 -16.89
C SER A 232 -1.82 32.32 -16.63
N ASN A 233 -1.86 33.55 -16.10
CA ASN A 233 -0.68 34.38 -15.85
C ASN A 233 -0.31 34.46 -14.36
N LEU A 234 -0.39 33.33 -13.65
CA LEU A 234 0.04 33.21 -12.26
C LEU A 234 1.49 32.74 -12.20
N ALA A 235 2.27 33.29 -11.28
CA ALA A 235 3.59 32.77 -10.97
C ALA A 235 3.48 31.36 -10.38
N GLY A 236 4.44 30.48 -10.67
CA GLY A 236 4.43 29.08 -10.18
C GLY A 236 4.29 28.96 -8.66
N SER A 237 4.95 29.86 -7.91
CA SER A 237 4.84 29.93 -6.45
C SER A 237 3.43 30.29 -5.95
N THR A 238 2.70 31.12 -6.69
CA THR A 238 1.31 31.46 -6.39
C THR A 238 0.39 30.27 -6.65
N VAL A 239 0.63 29.53 -7.74
CA VAL A 239 -0.13 28.30 -8.05
C VAL A 239 0.07 27.26 -6.97
N GLU A 240 1.32 27.00 -6.57
CA GLU A 240 1.65 26.08 -5.49
C GLU A 240 0.94 26.46 -4.18
N SER A 241 1.00 27.75 -3.80
CA SER A 241 0.33 28.26 -2.59
C SER A 241 -1.19 28.05 -2.65
N LEU A 242 -1.81 28.28 -3.81
CA LEU A 242 -3.25 28.08 -3.99
C LEU A 242 -3.66 26.60 -3.91
N VAL A 243 -2.85 25.70 -4.47
CA VAL A 243 -3.08 24.25 -4.40
C VAL A 243 -2.96 23.77 -2.96
N VAL A 244 -1.92 24.18 -2.24
CA VAL A 244 -1.72 23.85 -0.82
C VAL A 244 -2.86 24.36 0.04
N LEU A 245 -3.32 25.61 -0.18
CA LEU A 245 -4.41 26.19 0.57
C LEU A 245 -5.75 25.47 0.31
N LYS A 246 -6.00 25.10 -0.95
CA LYS A 246 -7.18 24.34 -1.35
C LYS A 246 -7.20 22.94 -0.71
N GLU A 247 -6.08 22.22 -0.73
CA GLU A 247 -5.98 20.92 -0.05
C GLU A 247 -6.08 21.05 1.47
N SER A 248 -5.46 22.08 2.06
CA SER A 248 -5.52 22.30 3.50
C SER A 248 -6.95 22.58 3.99
N THR A 249 -7.72 23.33 3.21
CA THR A 249 -9.14 23.60 3.51
C THR A 249 -10.01 22.35 3.31
N LEU A 250 -9.78 21.56 2.26
CA LEU A 250 -10.48 20.28 2.04
C LEU A 250 -10.24 19.27 3.17
N ASN A 251 -9.02 19.23 3.70
CA ASN A 251 -8.63 18.32 4.78
C ASN A 251 -8.93 18.87 6.19
N GLY A 252 -9.53 20.06 6.32
CA GLY A 252 -9.84 20.69 7.60
C GLY A 252 -8.60 21.07 8.43
N LEU A 253 -7.45 21.24 7.78
CA LEU A 253 -6.18 21.65 8.40
C LEU A 253 -6.06 23.17 8.52
N TRP A 254 -6.96 23.91 7.88
CA TRP A 254 -7.09 25.36 7.95
C TRP A 254 -8.50 25.75 8.45
N PRO A 255 -8.61 26.76 9.34
CA PRO A 255 -9.88 27.20 9.91
C PRO A 255 -10.83 27.83 8.89
#